data_AF-A0A7G6YZP9-F1
#
_entry.id   AF-A0A7G6YZP9-F1
#
_cell.length_a   1.000
_cell.length_b   1.000
_cell.length_c   1.000
_cell.angle_alpha   90.00
_cell.angle_beta   90.00
_cell.angle_gamma   90.00
#
_symmetry.space_group_name_H-M   'P 1'
#
loop_
_entity.id
_entity.type
_entity.pdbx_description
1 polymer ?
#
loop_
_entity_poly.entity_id
_entity_poly.type
_entity_poly.pdbx_seq_one_letter_code
_entity_poly.pdbx_strand_id
1 'polypeptide(L)'
;MKLLAGITAALLLALVLLVLAVRADPDVPLTLTAAETDIPWCSTDEPVIVADLSTDALPTCAPHGVEMRFPDGAVIDLPDEPGTGARSVGVHDYTYVDVGVFGMYASRADRACEHVEQWGTPEAVRRVTEAFGDDAPCVPDRG
;
A
#
# COMPACT_ATOMS: atom_id res chain seq x y z
N MET A 1 -8.69 -19.80 -45.19
CA MET A 1 -7.52 -19.19 -44.51
C MET A 1 -7.83 -17.82 -43.88
N LYS A 2 -8.62 -16.93 -44.50
CA LYS A 2 -8.97 -15.61 -43.90
C LYS A 2 -9.90 -15.69 -42.67
N LEU A 3 -10.81 -16.68 -42.62
CA LEU A 3 -11.76 -16.87 -41.51
C LEU A 3 -11.08 -17.33 -40.21
N LEU A 4 -10.06 -18.19 -40.30
CA LEU A 4 -9.32 -18.70 -39.13
C LEU A 4 -8.51 -17.59 -38.44
N ALA A 5 -7.93 -16.66 -39.22
CA ALA A 5 -7.15 -15.53 -38.70
C ALA A 5 -8.02 -14.50 -37.95
N GLY A 6 -9.27 -14.31 -38.37
CA GLY A 6 -10.20 -13.42 -37.68
C GLY A 6 -10.68 -13.98 -36.34
N ILE A 7 -10.89 -15.29 -36.26
CA ILE A 7 -11.30 -15.98 -35.03
C ILE A 7 -10.18 -15.96 -34.00
N THR A 8 -8.92 -16.21 -34.40
CA THR A 8 -7.78 -16.16 -33.48
C THR A 8 -7.51 -14.74 -32.98
N ALA A 9 -7.65 -13.72 -33.83
CA ALA A 9 -7.51 -12.32 -33.41
C ALA A 9 -8.60 -11.89 -32.40
N ALA A 10 -9.85 -12.30 -32.63
CA ALA A 10 -10.95 -12.02 -31.71
C ALA A 10 -10.77 -12.73 -30.36
N LEU A 11 -10.31 -13.98 -30.36
CA LEU A 11 -10.01 -14.74 -29.15
C LEU A 11 -8.87 -14.11 -28.34
N LEU A 12 -7.80 -13.68 -29.00
CA LEU A 12 -6.68 -12.99 -28.33
C LEU A 12 -7.13 -11.66 -27.72
N LEU A 13 -7.94 -10.88 -28.45
CA LEU A 13 -8.46 -9.61 -27.95
C LEU A 13 -9.39 -9.82 -26.74
N ALA A 14 -10.27 -10.84 -26.80
CA ALA A 14 -11.13 -11.22 -25.69
C ALA A 14 -10.32 -11.69 -24.47
N LEU A 15 -9.24 -12.46 -24.68
CA LEU A 15 -8.36 -12.90 -23.61
C LEU A 15 -7.66 -11.73 -22.94
N VAL A 16 -7.15 -10.77 -23.73
CA VAL A 16 -6.50 -9.56 -23.22
C VAL A 16 -7.49 -8.71 -22.43
N LEU A 17 -8.70 -8.51 -22.93
CA LEU A 17 -9.76 -7.78 -22.21
C LEU A 17 -10.17 -8.48 -20.92
N LEU A 18 -10.22 -9.82 -20.91
CA LEU A 18 -10.53 -10.60 -19.71
C LEU A 18 -9.40 -10.48 -18.66
N VAL A 19 -8.15 -10.52 -19.09
CA VAL A 19 -6.98 -10.34 -18.20
C VAL A 19 -6.95 -8.92 -17.63
N LEU A 20 -7.27 -7.91 -18.43
CA LEU A 20 -7.39 -6.52 -17.96
C LEU A 20 -8.55 -6.35 -16.97
N ALA A 21 -9.68 -7.02 -17.20
CA ALA A 21 -10.84 -6.97 -16.30
C ALA A 21 -10.57 -7.66 -14.94
N VAL A 22 -9.82 -8.77 -14.92
CA VAL A 22 -9.48 -9.48 -13.68
C VAL A 22 -8.48 -8.70 -12.81
N ARG A 23 -7.65 -7.82 -13.40
CA ARG A 23 -6.77 -6.93 -12.64
C ARG A 23 -7.46 -5.69 -12.08
N ALA A 24 -8.72 -5.47 -12.43
CA ALA A 24 -9.51 -4.30 -12.04
C ALA A 24 -10.62 -4.66 -11.04
N ASP A 25 -10.36 -5.59 -10.12
CA ASP A 25 -11.23 -5.80 -8.95
C ASP A 25 -10.67 -4.95 -7.80
N PRO A 26 -11.20 -3.74 -7.56
CA PRO A 26 -10.64 -2.76 -6.61
C PRO A 26 -10.92 -3.11 -5.14
N ASP A 27 -11.60 -4.22 -4.86
CA ASP A 27 -12.16 -4.52 -3.54
C ASP A 27 -11.52 -5.75 -2.86
N VAL A 28 -10.27 -6.11 -3.20
CA VAL A 28 -9.55 -7.17 -2.48
C VAL A 28 -9.03 -6.62 -1.15
N PRO A 29 -9.57 -7.03 0.01
CA PRO A 29 -9.06 -6.54 1.28
C PRO A 29 -7.67 -7.12 1.54
N LEU A 30 -6.77 -6.30 2.08
CA LEU A 30 -5.54 -6.81 2.70
C LEU A 30 -5.94 -7.78 3.82
N THR A 31 -5.73 -9.07 3.58
CA THR A 31 -6.10 -10.12 4.51
C THR A 31 -4.86 -10.64 5.21
N LEU A 32 -4.83 -10.49 6.53
CA LEU A 32 -3.81 -11.06 7.39
C LEU A 32 -4.42 -12.21 8.18
N THR A 33 -3.66 -13.29 8.35
CA THR A 33 -4.06 -14.36 9.27
C THR A 33 -3.98 -13.88 10.72
N ALA A 34 -4.66 -14.57 11.64
CA ALA A 34 -4.60 -14.23 13.06
C ALA A 34 -3.16 -14.22 13.62
N ALA A 35 -2.30 -15.12 13.14
CA ALA A 35 -0.88 -15.16 13.54
C ALA A 35 -0.07 -13.99 12.95
N GLU A 36 -0.47 -13.47 11.80
CA GLU A 36 0.18 -12.32 11.17
C GLU A 36 -0.24 -11.00 11.80
N THR A 37 -1.39 -10.96 12.47
CA THR A 37 -1.83 -9.82 13.29
C THR A 37 -1.37 -9.94 14.76
N ASP A 38 -0.83 -11.08 15.17
CA ASP A 38 -0.39 -11.36 16.53
C ASP A 38 1.03 -10.81 16.78
N ILE A 39 1.15 -9.49 16.74
CA ILE A 39 2.36 -8.74 17.06
C ILE A 39 2.05 -7.82 18.25
N PRO A 40 2.90 -7.78 19.30
CA PRO A 40 2.66 -6.89 20.43
C PRO A 40 2.79 -5.42 20.01
N TRP A 41 2.14 -4.52 20.73
CA TRP A 41 2.26 -3.09 20.46
C TRP A 41 3.56 -2.53 21.05
N CYS A 42 4.15 -1.54 20.37
CA CYS A 42 5.36 -0.89 20.85
C CYS A 42 5.06 -0.11 22.13
N SER A 43 5.93 -0.22 23.14
CA SER A 43 5.77 0.47 24.42
C SER A 43 6.45 1.83 24.49
N THR A 44 7.07 2.26 23.39
CA THR A 44 7.82 3.51 23.28
C THR A 44 7.01 4.57 22.57
N ASP A 45 7.07 5.80 23.06
CA ASP A 45 6.42 6.98 22.44
C ASP A 45 7.30 7.61 21.36
N GLU A 46 8.20 6.84 20.76
CA GLU A 46 9.13 7.34 19.74
C GLU A 46 8.40 7.50 18.40
N PRO A 47 8.57 8.64 17.71
CA PRO A 47 8.00 8.83 16.39
C PRO A 47 8.49 7.79 15.39
N VAL A 48 7.59 7.30 14.55
CA VAL A 48 7.93 6.45 13.40
C VAL A 48 8.57 7.32 12.33
N ILE A 49 9.85 7.10 12.05
CA ILE A 49 10.54 7.75 10.94
C ILE A 49 10.33 6.92 9.68
N VAL A 50 9.56 7.45 8.72
CA VAL A 50 9.13 6.71 7.52
C VAL A 50 10.31 6.20 6.71
N ALA A 51 11.40 6.96 6.62
CA ALA A 51 12.61 6.55 5.91
C ALA A 51 13.25 5.27 6.47
N ASP A 52 13.06 5.01 7.77
CA ASP A 52 13.64 3.85 8.46
C ASP A 52 12.79 2.57 8.28
N LEU A 53 11.58 2.70 7.73
CA LEU A 53 10.71 1.56 7.42
C LEU A 53 11.27 0.71 6.28
N SER A 54 12.09 1.29 5.40
CA SER A 54 12.74 0.58 4.29
C SER A 54 13.91 -0.28 4.78
N THR A 55 13.57 -1.46 5.29
CA THR A 55 14.50 -2.41 5.92
C THR A 55 14.09 -3.86 5.66
N ASP A 56 15.05 -4.78 5.65
CA ASP A 56 14.78 -6.23 5.57
C ASP A 56 14.43 -6.83 6.95
N ALA A 57 14.61 -6.06 8.03
CA ALA A 57 14.31 -6.53 9.39
C ALA A 57 12.80 -6.50 9.66
N LEU A 58 12.25 -7.63 10.10
CA LEU A 58 10.87 -7.68 10.57
C LEU A 58 10.73 -6.93 11.92
N PRO A 59 9.61 -6.22 12.13
CA PRO A 59 9.34 -5.57 13.41
C PRO A 59 9.21 -6.60 14.53
N THR A 60 9.48 -6.16 15.76
CA THR A 60 9.16 -6.93 16.98
C THR A 60 7.89 -6.43 17.66
N CYS A 61 7.42 -5.24 17.28
CA CYS A 61 6.18 -4.64 17.75
C CYS A 61 5.53 -3.75 16.68
N ALA A 62 4.22 -3.51 16.79
CA ALA A 62 3.48 -2.57 15.94
C ALA A 62 3.42 -1.17 16.60
N PRO A 63 3.86 -0.11 15.91
CA PRO A 63 3.75 1.25 16.45
C PRO A 63 2.30 1.75 16.46
N HIS A 64 1.95 2.52 17.48
CA HIS A 64 0.60 3.05 17.69
C HIS A 64 0.65 4.31 18.56
N GLY A 65 -0.32 5.20 18.45
CA GLY A 65 -0.46 6.40 19.30
C GLY A 65 0.66 7.43 19.18
N VAL A 66 1.55 7.31 18.19
CA VAL A 66 2.73 8.16 17.99
C VAL A 66 2.70 8.87 16.65
N GLU A 67 3.51 9.91 16.50
CA GLU A 67 3.70 10.59 15.22
C GLU A 67 4.44 9.70 14.22
N MET A 68 3.94 9.63 12.99
CA MET A 68 4.67 9.18 11.82
C MET A 68 5.20 10.39 11.05
N ARG A 69 6.51 10.43 10.79
CA ARG A 69 7.20 11.57 10.18
C ARG A 69 7.80 11.21 8.83
N PHE A 70 7.39 11.95 7.81
CA PHE A 70 7.88 11.80 6.44
C PHE A 70 9.16 12.64 6.21
N PRO A 71 9.99 12.28 5.20
CA PRO A 71 11.26 12.96 4.94
C PRO A 71 11.16 14.46 4.63
N ASP A 72 9.99 14.92 4.16
CA ASP A 72 9.70 16.33 3.88
C ASP A 72 9.14 17.11 5.08
N GLY A 73 9.02 16.45 6.24
CA GLY A 73 8.48 17.04 7.46
C GLY A 73 6.96 16.95 7.59
N ALA A 74 6.25 16.31 6.66
CA ALA A 74 4.84 15.99 6.87
C ALA A 74 4.68 14.99 8.03
N VAL A 75 3.58 15.13 8.78
CA VAL A 75 3.29 14.31 9.96
C VAL A 75 1.88 13.74 9.87
N ILE A 76 1.76 12.45 10.19
CA ILE A 76 0.49 11.76 10.43
C ILE A 76 0.52 11.24 11.86
N ASP A 77 -0.51 11.56 12.65
CA ASP A 77 -0.68 10.96 13.98
C ASP A 77 -1.24 9.55 13.82
N LEU A 78 -0.52 8.54 14.31
CA LEU A 78 -1.03 7.17 14.31
C LEU A 78 -2.13 7.04 15.38
N PRO A 79 -3.21 6.30 15.09
CA PRO A 79 -4.25 6.00 16.06
C PRO A 79 -3.73 5.15 17.21
N ASP A 80 -4.48 5.12 18.32
CA ASP A 80 -4.15 4.35 19.53
C ASP A 80 -4.09 2.83 19.28
N GLU A 81 -4.67 2.34 18.18
CA GLU A 81 -4.65 0.95 17.75
C GLU A 81 -4.00 0.85 16.36
N PRO A 82 -3.17 -0.18 16.07
CA PRO A 82 -2.60 -0.38 14.73
C PRO A 82 -3.68 -0.43 13.64
N GLY A 83 -3.40 0.18 12.50
CA GLY A 83 -4.40 0.29 11.43
C GLY A 83 -3.87 1.00 10.19
N THR A 84 -4.77 1.63 9.45
CA THR A 84 -4.45 2.34 8.21
C THR A 84 -4.94 3.77 8.28
N GLY A 85 -4.33 4.65 7.49
CA GLY A 85 -4.77 6.03 7.42
C GLY A 85 -4.18 6.75 6.23
N ALA A 86 -4.76 7.91 5.93
CA ALA A 86 -4.35 8.75 4.82
C ALA A 86 -4.51 10.23 5.19
N ARG A 87 -3.65 11.06 4.62
CA ARG A 87 -3.68 12.51 4.80
C ARG A 87 -3.19 13.18 3.53
N SER A 88 -3.85 14.27 3.13
CA SER A 88 -3.38 15.15 2.04
C SER A 88 -2.74 16.40 2.64
N VAL A 89 -1.51 16.73 2.23
CA VAL A 89 -0.80 17.95 2.67
C VAL A 89 -0.14 18.61 1.47
N GLY A 90 -0.56 19.85 1.17
CA GLY A 90 -0.05 20.58 0.01
C GLY A 90 -0.36 19.86 -1.30
N VAL A 91 0.67 19.50 -2.05
CA VAL A 91 0.59 18.83 -3.36
C VAL A 91 0.78 17.31 -3.28
N HIS A 92 0.89 16.76 -2.06
CA HIS A 92 1.12 15.34 -1.85
C HIS A 92 0.01 14.69 -1.03
N ASP A 93 -0.22 13.43 -1.35
CA ASP A 93 -1.04 12.49 -0.59
C ASP A 93 -0.13 11.49 0.12
N TYR A 94 -0.44 11.22 1.37
CA TYR A 94 0.34 10.36 2.24
C TYR A 94 -0.58 9.26 2.77
N THR A 95 -0.10 8.03 2.76
CA THR A 95 -0.84 6.88 3.30
C THR A 95 0.06 6.02 4.16
N TYR A 96 -0.54 5.27 5.07
CA TYR A 96 0.13 4.21 5.79
C TYR A 96 -0.81 3.04 6.03
N VAL A 97 -0.23 1.85 6.18
CA VAL A 97 -0.92 0.60 6.47
C VAL A 97 -0.07 -0.20 7.43
N ASP A 98 -0.62 -0.56 8.59
CA ASP A 98 -0.06 -1.60 9.42
C ASP A 98 -0.27 -2.97 8.75
N VAL A 99 0.83 -3.72 8.57
CA VAL A 99 0.85 -5.04 7.92
C VAL A 99 1.24 -6.12 8.94
N GLY A 100 0.93 -5.90 10.22
CA GLY A 100 1.18 -6.84 11.30
C GLY A 100 2.65 -7.23 11.44
N VAL A 101 2.93 -8.53 11.50
CA VAL A 101 4.29 -9.08 11.65
C VAL A 101 5.25 -8.70 10.52
N PHE A 102 4.75 -8.16 9.40
CA PHE A 102 5.57 -7.72 8.28
C PHE A 102 6.01 -6.27 8.38
N GLY A 103 5.50 -5.52 9.37
CA GLY A 103 5.83 -4.12 9.57
C GLY A 103 4.80 -3.18 9.01
N MET A 104 5.22 -1.94 8.83
CA MET A 104 4.37 -0.86 8.37
C MET A 104 4.76 -0.48 6.95
N TYR A 105 3.75 -0.27 6.14
CA TYR A 105 3.86 0.37 4.84
C TYR A 105 3.53 1.85 4.99
N ALA A 106 4.27 2.71 4.29
CA ALA A 106 3.92 4.10 4.11
C ALA A 106 4.20 4.53 2.67
N SER A 107 3.48 5.52 2.18
CA SER A 107 3.75 6.11 0.88
C SER A 107 3.48 7.60 0.84
N ARG A 108 4.10 8.23 -0.15
CA ARG A 108 3.88 9.62 -0.56
C ARG A 108 3.71 9.62 -2.06
N ALA A 109 2.64 10.22 -2.56
CA ALA A 109 2.44 10.47 -3.97
C ALA A 109 2.17 11.96 -4.20
N ASP A 110 2.59 12.51 -5.34
CA ASP A 110 1.98 13.76 -5.82
C ASP A 110 0.53 13.50 -6.27
N ARG A 111 -0.28 14.56 -6.36
CA ARG A 111 -1.70 14.42 -6.77
C ARG A 111 -1.89 13.88 -8.19
N ALA A 112 -0.87 13.99 -9.04
CA ALA A 112 -0.91 13.47 -10.40
C ALA A 112 -0.48 11.99 -10.46
N CYS A 113 -0.01 11.44 -9.34
CA CYS A 113 0.59 10.12 -9.25
C CYS A 113 1.79 9.90 -10.17
N GLU A 114 2.49 10.97 -10.53
CA GLU A 114 3.68 10.90 -11.38
C GLU A 114 4.94 10.62 -10.57
N HIS A 115 4.97 11.08 -9.31
CA HIS A 115 6.05 10.83 -8.36
C HIS A 115 5.50 10.13 -7.14
N VAL A 116 5.95 8.89 -6.95
CA VAL A 116 5.55 8.03 -5.85
C VAL A 116 6.79 7.52 -5.11
N GLU A 117 6.76 7.66 -3.79
CA GLU A 117 7.72 7.04 -2.88
C GLU A 117 6.98 6.11 -1.93
N GLN A 118 7.62 4.97 -1.66
CA GLN A 118 7.08 3.92 -0.81
C GLN A 118 8.16 3.47 0.17
N TRP A 119 7.74 3.17 1.39
CA TRP A 119 8.59 2.71 2.47
C TRP A 119 7.92 1.56 3.20
N GLY A 120 8.75 0.65 3.69
CA GLY A 120 8.32 -0.58 4.34
C GLY A 120 9.27 -1.73 4.03
N THR A 121 9.08 -2.83 4.74
CA THR A 121 9.78 -4.07 4.40
C THR A 121 9.36 -4.53 3.00
N PRO A 122 10.20 -5.31 2.29
CA PRO A 122 9.82 -5.86 0.99
C PRO A 122 8.49 -6.62 1.01
N GLU A 123 8.21 -7.31 2.12
CA GLU A 123 6.98 -8.09 2.31
C GLU A 123 5.76 -7.22 2.61
N ALA A 124 5.92 -6.14 3.41
CA ALA A 124 4.86 -5.17 3.65
C ALA A 124 4.43 -4.48 2.34
N VAL A 125 5.40 -4.02 1.56
CA VAL A 125 5.14 -3.41 0.24
C VAL A 125 4.46 -4.41 -0.69
N ARG A 126 4.98 -5.64 -0.80
CA ARG A 126 4.41 -6.69 -1.65
C ARG A 126 2.94 -6.95 -1.31
N ARG A 127 2.60 -7.09 -0.02
CA ARG A 127 1.22 -7.38 0.41
C ARG A 127 0.26 -6.23 0.15
N VAL A 128 0.70 -4.99 0.35
CA VAL A 128 -0.11 -3.80 0.02
C VAL A 128 -0.34 -3.71 -1.48
N THR A 129 0.69 -3.91 -2.31
CA THR A 129 0.55 -3.93 -3.77
C THR A 129 -0.35 -5.09 -4.26
N GLU A 130 -0.26 -6.26 -3.64
CA GLU A 130 -1.13 -7.40 -3.98
C GLU A 130 -2.60 -7.16 -3.61
N ALA A 131 -2.84 -6.46 -2.50
CA ALA A 131 -4.20 -6.15 -2.04
C ALA A 131 -4.84 -4.99 -2.83
N PHE A 132 -4.09 -3.92 -3.05
CA PHE A 132 -4.64 -2.64 -3.54
C PHE A 132 -4.16 -2.26 -4.94
N GLY A 133 -3.30 -3.07 -5.56
CA GLY A 133 -2.73 -2.83 -6.88
C GLY A 133 -1.50 -1.91 -6.86
N ASP A 134 -0.94 -1.68 -8.05
CA ASP A 134 0.22 -0.80 -8.24
C ASP A 134 -0.12 0.68 -7.95
N ASP A 135 -1.42 1.02 -8.01
CA ASP A 135 -1.95 2.37 -7.72
C ASP A 135 -2.29 2.57 -6.23
N ALA A 136 -1.99 1.61 -5.34
CA ALA A 136 -2.20 1.75 -3.90
C ALA A 136 -1.65 3.05 -3.26
N PRO A 137 -0.49 3.59 -3.70
CA PRO A 137 0.04 4.86 -3.19
C PRO A 137 -0.81 6.07 -3.56
N CYS A 138 -1.67 5.91 -4.57
CA CYS A 138 -2.51 6.94 -5.13
C CYS A 138 -3.90 6.88 -4.52
N VAL A 139 -4.26 7.89 -3.74
CA VAL A 139 -5.67 8.06 -3.35
C VAL A 139 -6.42 8.48 -4.60
N PRO A 140 -7.37 7.69 -5.15
CA PRO A 140 -8.14 8.13 -6.30
C PRO A 140 -8.85 9.42 -5.90
N ASP A 141 -8.65 10.46 -6.71
CA ASP A 141 -9.25 11.78 -6.57
C ASP A 141 -10.73 11.60 -6.21
N ARG A 142 -11.08 11.77 -4.93
CA ARG A 142 -12.48 11.72 -4.49
C ARG A 142 -13.11 13.04 -4.90
N GLY A 143 -13.45 13.13 -6.18
CA GLY A 143 -14.29 14.19 -6.74
C GLY A 143 -15.66 14.26 -6.09
#